data_AF-A0A3D1KMT8-F1
#
_entry.id   AF-A0A3D1KMT8-F1
#
_cell.length_a   1.000
_cell.length_b   1.000
_cell.length_c   1.000
_cell.angle_alpha   90.00
_cell.angle_beta   90.00
_cell.angle_gamma   90.00
#
_symmetry.space_group_name_H-M   'P 1'
#
loop_
_entity.id
_entity.type
_entity.pdbx_description
1 polymer ?
#
loop_
_entity_poly.entity_id
_entity_poly.type
_entity_poly.pdbx_seq_one_letter_code
_entity_poly.pdbx_strand_id
1 'polypeptide(L)'
;MKIIPTLIVCLFCLFACAEAPQKTTADMPQDKPAKVTLTNTDGKFQLFVDGKPFYIKGAGLEFGDIASVAKHNGNSFRTWRTENGEKSGKEILDEAHKNGLMVTMGIEVERERHGFDYNDTVAVKKQLERIKGEVMALKDHPALLIWGIGNELNLRYTNPKVWDAVNDISKMIHEVDPNHLTTTMLAGISKNEIALIKERCSDIDILSVQMYGDLPNLPKLIREFGWEGAYMVTEWGSTGHWEVPKTSWEAPIEENSTLKAANYLKRYKAGIEADSLQCIGSYVFLWGNKQERTPTWYGVYLEDGKETESVDVMHFVWNGKWPENRTPQIVSYTINDKTAYENVIMEAEKSYTASLKISDFENDPIKYTWEILPESVEVSDGGDLEVRPKSVDFEIVNQKDAELTFKAPAAGNYRLFVYADDGHGHAATANIPFMVK
;
A
#
# COMPACT_ATOMS: atom_id res chain seq x y z
N MET A 1 33.83 -60.19 52.11
CA MET A 1 33.99 -58.77 52.44
C MET A 1 33.82 -57.98 51.15
N LYS A 2 32.78 -57.13 51.13
CA LYS A 2 32.26 -56.20 50.11
C LYS A 2 32.92 -56.17 48.72
N ILE A 3 32.17 -56.66 47.74
CA ILE A 3 32.34 -56.45 46.30
C ILE A 3 31.78 -55.05 45.98
N ILE A 4 32.59 -54.17 45.39
CA ILE A 4 32.15 -52.91 44.79
C ILE A 4 32.45 -53.03 43.29
N PRO A 5 31.44 -53.05 42.40
CA PRO A 5 31.70 -52.99 40.97
C PRO A 5 31.89 -51.53 40.55
N THR A 6 33.02 -51.26 39.89
CA THR A 6 33.34 -50.01 39.22
C THR A 6 32.37 -49.79 38.06
N LEU A 7 31.51 -48.79 38.18
CA LEU A 7 30.59 -48.36 37.12
C LEU A 7 31.38 -47.51 36.11
N ILE A 8 31.73 -48.08 34.97
CA ILE A 8 32.26 -47.34 33.81
C ILE A 8 31.08 -46.69 33.11
N VAL A 9 30.97 -45.36 33.21
CA VAL A 9 30.01 -44.56 32.45
C VAL A 9 30.62 -44.29 31.07
N CYS A 10 30.19 -45.07 30.07
CA CYS A 10 30.44 -44.78 28.66
C CYS A 10 29.59 -43.57 28.24
N LEU A 11 30.23 -42.41 28.11
CA LEU A 11 29.63 -41.22 27.53
C LEU A 11 29.50 -41.44 26.00
N PHE A 12 28.31 -41.79 25.53
CA PHE A 12 27.99 -41.80 24.10
C PHE A 12 27.78 -40.34 23.64
N CYS A 13 28.78 -39.77 22.96
CA CYS A 13 28.61 -38.55 22.18
C CYS A 13 27.78 -38.87 20.93
N LEU A 14 26.47 -38.68 21.01
CA LEU A 14 25.59 -38.63 19.84
C LEU A 14 25.89 -37.33 19.08
N PHE A 15 26.66 -37.42 17.99
CA PHE A 15 26.70 -36.39 16.97
C PHE A 15 25.33 -36.35 16.29
N ALA A 16 24.46 -35.44 16.76
CA ALA A 16 23.29 -35.05 16.00
C ALA A 16 23.78 -34.20 14.82
N CYS A 17 23.86 -34.80 13.64
CA CYS A 17 23.89 -34.04 12.39
C CYS A 17 22.57 -33.28 12.31
N ALA A 18 22.61 -31.98 12.61
CA ALA A 18 21.54 -31.08 12.24
C ALA A 18 21.52 -31.01 10.71
N GLU A 19 20.60 -31.74 10.08
CA GLU A 19 20.24 -31.52 8.69
C GLU A 19 19.78 -30.07 8.57
N ALA A 20 20.52 -29.29 7.79
CA ALA A 20 20.12 -27.95 7.44
C ALA A 20 18.73 -28.03 6.77
N PRO A 21 17.79 -27.10 7.07
CA PRO A 21 16.51 -27.07 6.40
C PRO A 21 16.78 -26.95 4.90
N GLN A 22 16.39 -28.01 4.18
CA GLN A 22 16.43 -28.06 2.73
C GLN A 22 15.58 -26.90 2.23
N LYS A 23 16.24 -25.87 1.65
CA LYS A 23 15.54 -24.84 0.88
C LYS A 23 14.68 -25.60 -0.11
N THR A 24 13.36 -25.56 0.07
CA THR A 24 12.40 -25.98 -0.95
C THR A 24 12.80 -25.25 -2.21
N THR A 25 13.25 -26.00 -3.21
CA THR A 25 13.37 -25.51 -4.57
C THR A 25 12.04 -24.85 -4.89
N ALA A 26 12.05 -23.53 -5.06
CA ALA A 26 10.90 -22.84 -5.63
C ALA A 26 10.59 -23.57 -6.94
N ASP A 27 9.38 -24.13 -7.04
CA ASP A 27 8.90 -24.67 -8.31
C ASP A 27 9.13 -23.59 -9.35
N MET A 28 9.87 -23.93 -10.42
CA MET A 28 10.03 -23.00 -11.53
C MET A 28 8.64 -22.58 -12.00
N PRO A 29 8.42 -21.29 -12.29
CA PRO A 29 7.15 -20.82 -12.79
C PRO A 29 6.74 -21.64 -14.03
N GLN A 30 5.55 -22.25 -14.00
CA GLN A 30 5.05 -23.00 -15.15
C GLN A 30 4.59 -22.00 -16.23
N ASP A 31 5.01 -22.19 -17.48
CA ASP A 31 4.61 -21.36 -18.62
C ASP A 31 3.14 -21.54 -19.06
N LYS A 32 2.27 -22.02 -18.17
CA LYS A 32 0.83 -22.21 -18.42
C LYS A 32 0.03 -21.17 -17.63
N PRO A 33 -1.19 -20.81 -18.05
CA PRO A 33 -2.04 -19.92 -17.27
C PRO A 33 -2.27 -20.50 -15.87
N ALA A 34 -2.12 -19.67 -14.84
CA ALA A 34 -2.37 -20.10 -13.46
C ALA A 34 -3.86 -20.39 -13.26
N LYS A 35 -4.20 -21.52 -12.62
CA LYS A 35 -5.59 -21.78 -12.24
C LYS A 35 -5.87 -21.20 -10.87
N VAL A 36 -6.68 -20.14 -10.83
CA VAL A 36 -7.08 -19.45 -9.60
C VAL A 36 -8.49 -19.86 -9.22
N THR A 37 -8.66 -20.30 -7.98
CA THR A 37 -9.97 -20.75 -7.47
C THR A 37 -10.20 -20.25 -6.06
N LEU A 38 -11.46 -19.96 -5.74
CA LEU A 38 -11.92 -19.62 -4.40
C LEU A 38 -12.76 -20.76 -3.84
N THR A 39 -12.45 -21.22 -2.63
CA THR A 39 -13.28 -22.21 -1.92
C THR A 39 -13.92 -21.60 -0.70
N ASN A 40 -15.13 -22.04 -0.36
CA ASN A 40 -15.78 -21.76 0.92
C ASN A 40 -16.01 -23.10 1.64
N THR A 41 -15.40 -23.28 2.81
CA THR A 41 -15.65 -24.43 3.70
C THR A 41 -16.09 -23.90 5.06
N ASP A 42 -17.33 -24.18 5.46
CA ASP A 42 -17.91 -23.75 6.74
C ASP A 42 -17.78 -22.23 7.02
N GLY A 43 -17.94 -21.41 5.97
CA GLY A 43 -17.82 -19.95 6.07
C GLY A 43 -16.39 -19.42 5.99
N LYS A 44 -15.38 -20.30 5.84
CA LYS A 44 -14.00 -19.92 5.62
C LYS A 44 -13.68 -19.90 4.13
N PHE A 45 -13.40 -18.72 3.63
CA PHE A 45 -12.92 -18.47 2.28
C PHE A 45 -11.41 -18.64 2.19
N GLN A 46 -10.97 -19.30 1.11
CA GLN A 46 -9.56 -19.50 0.84
C GLN A 46 -9.31 -19.45 -0.67
N LEU A 47 -8.34 -18.64 -1.07
CA LEU A 47 -7.87 -18.54 -2.45
C LEU A 47 -6.81 -19.62 -2.69
N PHE A 48 -6.79 -20.17 -3.90
CA PHE A 48 -5.80 -21.14 -4.35
C PHE A 48 -5.24 -20.72 -5.71
N VAL A 49 -3.94 -20.93 -5.91
CA VAL A 49 -3.25 -20.79 -7.19
C VAL A 49 -2.64 -22.15 -7.52
N ASP A 50 -3.05 -22.74 -8.65
CA ASP A 50 -2.67 -24.09 -9.08
C ASP A 50 -2.88 -25.16 -7.99
N GLY A 51 -3.99 -25.04 -7.25
CA GLY A 51 -4.37 -25.96 -6.18
C GLY A 51 -3.58 -25.79 -4.87
N LYS A 52 -2.69 -24.79 -4.78
CA LYS A 52 -1.96 -24.44 -3.55
C LYS A 52 -2.64 -23.26 -2.84
N PRO A 53 -2.86 -23.32 -1.51
CA PRO A 53 -3.38 -22.19 -0.76
C PRO A 53 -2.58 -20.90 -0.99
N PHE A 54 -3.27 -19.80 -1.22
CA PHE A 54 -2.67 -18.51 -1.49
C PHE A 54 -3.35 -17.44 -0.61
N TYR A 55 -2.58 -16.81 0.27
CA TYR A 55 -3.02 -15.61 0.99
C TYR A 55 -2.33 -14.40 0.38
N ILE A 56 -3.08 -13.37 0.03
CA ILE A 56 -2.54 -12.21 -0.71
C ILE A 56 -1.70 -11.35 0.25
N LYS A 57 -0.38 -11.39 0.05
CA LYS A 57 0.64 -10.53 0.68
C LYS A 57 1.10 -9.52 -0.37
N GLY A 58 0.22 -8.58 -0.68
CA GLY A 58 0.33 -7.76 -1.87
C GLY A 58 0.74 -6.32 -1.61
N ALA A 59 1.22 -5.66 -2.66
CA ALA A 59 1.46 -4.22 -2.72
C ALA A 59 0.71 -3.59 -3.92
N GLY A 60 0.14 -2.40 -3.74
CA GLY A 60 -0.36 -1.57 -4.85
C GLY A 60 0.83 -0.86 -5.50
N LEU A 61 1.11 -1.22 -6.75
CA LEU A 61 2.30 -0.80 -7.48
C LEU A 61 1.94 -0.58 -8.95
N GLU A 62 1.77 0.68 -9.33
CA GLU A 62 1.56 1.08 -10.73
C GLU A 62 2.89 1.45 -11.39
N PHE A 63 3.65 2.31 -10.72
CA PHE A 63 4.95 2.78 -11.14
C PHE A 63 5.93 2.56 -9.98
N GLY A 64 6.90 1.68 -10.14
CA GLY A 64 7.82 1.29 -9.06
C GLY A 64 8.64 0.05 -9.36
N ASP A 65 9.49 -0.33 -8.40
CA ASP A 65 10.33 -1.51 -8.49
C ASP A 65 9.52 -2.78 -8.14
N ILE A 66 9.10 -3.55 -9.15
CA ILE A 66 8.38 -4.81 -8.95
C ILE A 66 9.22 -5.82 -8.14
N ALA A 67 10.54 -5.85 -8.32
CA ALA A 67 11.41 -6.79 -7.61
C ALA A 67 11.45 -6.52 -6.09
N SER A 68 11.24 -5.27 -5.67
CA SER A 68 11.20 -4.91 -4.26
C SER A 68 10.06 -5.62 -3.50
N VAL A 69 8.92 -5.90 -4.13
CA VAL A 69 7.83 -6.65 -3.48
C VAL A 69 8.32 -8.06 -3.10
N ALA A 70 8.99 -8.74 -4.03
CA ALA A 70 9.57 -10.07 -3.80
C ALA A 70 10.73 -10.02 -2.79
N LYS A 71 11.56 -8.97 -2.81
CA LYS A 71 12.66 -8.75 -1.84
C LYS A 71 12.16 -8.78 -0.38
N HIS A 72 10.95 -8.26 -0.13
CA HIS A 72 10.33 -8.25 1.20
C HIS A 72 9.44 -9.47 1.47
N ASN A 73 9.43 -10.47 0.59
CA ASN A 73 8.58 -11.67 0.63
C ASN A 73 7.07 -11.38 0.49
N GLY A 74 6.71 -10.29 -0.20
CA GLY A 74 5.40 -10.17 -0.84
C GLY A 74 5.27 -11.21 -1.96
N ASN A 75 4.03 -11.58 -2.29
CA ASN A 75 3.75 -12.64 -3.28
C ASN A 75 2.89 -12.17 -4.46
N SER A 76 2.37 -10.95 -4.41
CA SER A 76 1.64 -10.35 -5.51
C SER A 76 1.71 -8.82 -5.51
N PHE A 77 1.31 -8.21 -6.62
CA PHE A 77 1.00 -6.79 -6.65
C PHE A 77 -0.26 -6.51 -7.45
N ARG A 78 -0.80 -5.31 -7.29
CA ARG A 78 -1.99 -4.82 -8.00
C ARG A 78 -1.61 -3.64 -8.88
N THR A 79 -2.18 -3.62 -10.10
CA THR A 79 -2.20 -2.46 -11.00
C THR A 79 -3.62 -1.90 -11.13
N TRP A 80 -3.76 -0.72 -11.76
CA TRP A 80 -5.06 -0.07 -12.00
C TRP A 80 -5.53 -0.25 -13.45
N ARG A 81 -4.61 -0.60 -14.36
CA ARG A 81 -4.87 -0.76 -15.80
C ARG A 81 -3.91 -1.74 -16.45
N THR A 82 -4.30 -2.18 -17.65
CA THR A 82 -3.54 -3.09 -18.51
C THR A 82 -2.50 -2.39 -19.37
N GLU A 83 -2.52 -1.06 -19.47
CA GLU A 83 -1.52 -0.24 -20.17
C GLU A 83 -1.43 1.07 -19.40
N ASN A 84 -0.28 1.36 -18.82
CA ASN A 84 -0.12 2.49 -17.91
C ASN A 84 0.63 3.68 -18.52
N GLY A 85 0.99 3.58 -19.81
CA GLY A 85 1.71 4.61 -20.55
C GLY A 85 3.22 4.44 -20.49
N GLU A 86 3.74 3.60 -19.58
CA GLU A 86 5.16 3.23 -19.49
C GLU A 86 5.41 1.77 -19.86
N LYS A 87 4.52 0.86 -19.47
CA LYS A 87 4.59 -0.57 -19.72
C LYS A 87 3.22 -1.11 -20.13
N SER A 88 3.24 -2.00 -21.11
CA SER A 88 2.09 -2.84 -21.41
C SER A 88 1.85 -3.87 -20.29
N GLY A 89 0.62 -4.34 -20.17
CA GLY A 89 0.23 -5.34 -19.16
C GLY A 89 0.98 -6.65 -19.33
N LYS A 90 1.39 -6.98 -20.56
CA LYS A 90 2.26 -8.12 -20.82
C LYS A 90 3.65 -7.92 -20.21
N GLU A 91 4.27 -6.75 -20.40
CA GLU A 91 5.59 -6.46 -19.81
C GLU A 91 5.54 -6.48 -18.28
N ILE A 92 4.47 -5.93 -17.69
CA ILE A 92 4.23 -5.98 -16.25
C ILE A 92 4.12 -7.43 -15.76
N LEU A 93 3.35 -8.26 -16.46
CA LEU A 93 3.16 -9.67 -16.12
C LEU A 93 4.44 -10.49 -16.32
N ASP A 94 5.21 -10.22 -17.39
CA ASP A 94 6.51 -10.87 -17.65
C ASP A 94 7.50 -10.55 -16.51
N GLU A 95 7.53 -9.29 -16.04
CA GLU A 95 8.39 -8.86 -14.93
C GLU A 95 7.93 -9.46 -13.58
N ALA A 96 6.61 -9.54 -13.35
CA ALA A 96 6.06 -10.23 -12.20
C ALA A 96 6.50 -11.70 -12.17
N HIS A 97 6.36 -12.40 -13.30
CA HIS A 97 6.72 -13.80 -13.46
C HIS A 97 8.20 -14.04 -13.19
N LYS A 98 9.07 -13.17 -13.71
CA LYS A 98 10.52 -13.21 -13.47
C LYS A 98 10.88 -13.13 -11.98
N ASN A 99 10.07 -12.41 -11.20
CA ASN A 99 10.26 -12.24 -9.75
C ASN A 99 9.43 -13.23 -8.92
N GLY A 100 8.72 -14.18 -9.54
CA GLY A 100 7.87 -15.13 -8.83
C GLY A 100 6.63 -14.50 -8.19
N LEU A 101 6.17 -13.37 -8.72
CA LEU A 101 5.01 -12.63 -8.24
C LEU A 101 3.78 -12.91 -9.11
N MET A 102 2.62 -12.84 -8.49
CA MET A 102 1.32 -12.84 -9.16
C MET A 102 0.75 -11.42 -9.28
N VAL A 103 -0.17 -11.17 -10.21
CA VAL A 103 -0.71 -9.82 -10.46
C VAL A 103 -2.22 -9.81 -10.42
N THR A 104 -2.80 -9.00 -9.53
CA THR A 104 -4.18 -8.54 -9.71
C THR A 104 -4.15 -7.43 -10.76
N MET A 105 -4.45 -7.80 -12.01
CA MET A 105 -4.34 -6.92 -13.17
C MET A 105 -5.57 -6.00 -13.22
N GLY A 106 -5.35 -4.71 -12.99
CA GLY A 106 -6.39 -3.72 -13.12
C GLY A 106 -6.81 -3.54 -14.58
N ILE A 107 -8.09 -3.24 -14.78
CA ILE A 107 -8.69 -2.88 -16.06
C ILE A 107 -9.30 -1.49 -15.87
N GLU A 108 -8.89 -0.53 -16.69
CA GLU A 108 -9.49 0.81 -16.68
C GLU A 108 -10.96 0.70 -17.13
N VAL A 109 -11.86 1.14 -16.26
CA VAL A 109 -13.30 1.24 -16.50
C VAL A 109 -13.69 2.69 -16.29
N GLU A 110 -14.44 3.24 -17.23
CA GLU A 110 -14.75 4.67 -17.24
C GLU A 110 -15.58 5.09 -16.03
N ARG A 111 -15.24 6.25 -15.47
CA ARG A 111 -15.83 6.77 -14.25
C ARG A 111 -16.89 7.82 -14.58
N GLU A 112 -18.04 7.76 -13.93
CA GLU A 112 -19.08 8.79 -14.09
C GLU A 112 -18.57 10.17 -13.66
N ARG A 113 -17.73 10.24 -12.62
CA ARG A 113 -17.09 11.49 -12.18
C ARG A 113 -16.21 12.15 -13.26
N HIS A 114 -15.82 11.42 -14.29
CA HIS A 114 -15.06 11.91 -15.46
C HIS A 114 -15.95 12.17 -16.69
N GLY A 115 -17.28 12.09 -16.54
CA GLY A 115 -18.25 12.41 -17.57
C GLY A 115 -18.78 11.22 -18.38
N PHE A 116 -18.46 9.97 -17.99
CA PHE A 116 -19.00 8.79 -18.66
C PHE A 116 -20.47 8.55 -18.30
N ASP A 117 -21.34 8.45 -19.30
CA ASP A 117 -22.77 8.19 -19.11
C ASP A 117 -23.11 6.71 -19.31
N TYR A 118 -23.38 6.01 -18.20
CA TYR A 118 -23.83 4.62 -18.22
C TYR A 118 -25.24 4.40 -18.81
N ASN A 119 -25.96 5.45 -19.22
CA ASN A 119 -27.15 5.33 -20.06
C ASN A 119 -26.83 5.24 -21.55
N ASP A 120 -25.64 5.65 -21.98
CA ASP A 120 -25.20 5.49 -23.36
C ASP A 120 -24.78 4.04 -23.61
N THR A 121 -25.75 3.23 -24.04
CA THR A 121 -25.55 1.81 -24.35
C THR A 121 -24.50 1.57 -25.45
N VAL A 122 -24.25 2.53 -26.34
CA VAL A 122 -23.22 2.40 -27.38
C VAL A 122 -21.84 2.59 -26.76
N ALA A 123 -21.68 3.59 -25.90
CA ALA A 123 -20.42 3.81 -25.17
C ALA A 123 -20.10 2.64 -24.23
N VAL A 124 -21.08 2.15 -23.46
CA VAL A 124 -20.92 0.98 -22.58
C VAL A 124 -20.51 -0.26 -23.38
N LYS A 125 -21.17 -0.52 -24.51
CA LYS A 125 -20.79 -1.66 -25.37
C LYS A 125 -19.38 -1.50 -25.94
N LYS A 126 -19.00 -0.30 -26.37
CA LYS A 126 -17.65 -0.03 -26.89
C LYS A 126 -16.58 -0.28 -25.81
N GLN A 127 -16.85 0.12 -24.56
CA GLN A 127 -15.97 -0.18 -23.42
C GLN A 127 -15.84 -1.70 -23.22
N LEU A 128 -16.95 -2.44 -23.21
CA LEU A 128 -16.93 -3.90 -23.05
C LEU A 128 -16.08 -4.59 -24.13
N GLU A 129 -16.23 -4.20 -25.40
CA GLU A 129 -15.45 -4.78 -26.51
C GLU A 129 -13.96 -4.44 -26.41
N ARG A 130 -13.61 -3.21 -25.98
CA ARG A 130 -12.21 -2.84 -25.70
C ARG A 130 -11.62 -3.76 -24.63
N ILE A 131 -12.32 -3.90 -23.50
CA ILE A 131 -11.87 -4.69 -22.37
C ILE A 131 -11.75 -6.17 -22.76
N LYS A 132 -12.67 -6.71 -23.56
CA LYS A 132 -12.57 -8.07 -24.10
C LYS A 132 -11.27 -8.29 -24.89
N GLY A 133 -10.85 -7.30 -25.68
CA GLY A 133 -9.57 -7.34 -26.39
C GLY A 133 -8.37 -7.43 -25.44
N GLU A 134 -8.36 -6.62 -24.38
CA GLU A 134 -7.31 -6.63 -23.35
C GLU A 134 -7.24 -7.96 -22.59
N VAL A 135 -8.39 -8.50 -22.19
CA VAL A 135 -8.49 -9.80 -21.49
C VAL A 135 -7.98 -10.92 -22.38
N MET A 136 -8.43 -10.99 -23.63
CA MET A 136 -7.97 -12.00 -24.59
C MET A 136 -6.45 -11.96 -24.82
N ALA A 137 -5.82 -10.79 -24.70
CA ALA A 137 -4.39 -10.64 -24.90
C ALA A 137 -3.54 -11.14 -23.71
N LEU A 138 -4.08 -11.14 -22.48
CA LEU A 138 -3.30 -11.42 -21.27
C LEU A 138 -3.79 -12.64 -20.45
N LYS A 139 -5.01 -13.14 -20.70
CA LYS A 139 -5.65 -14.22 -19.90
C LYS A 139 -4.83 -15.50 -19.76
N ASP A 140 -3.92 -15.77 -20.71
CA ASP A 140 -3.13 -16.99 -20.72
C ASP A 140 -1.77 -16.83 -20.00
N HIS A 141 -1.51 -15.66 -19.40
CA HIS A 141 -0.24 -15.37 -18.75
C HIS A 141 -0.11 -16.05 -17.38
N PRO A 142 1.01 -16.74 -17.07
CA PRO A 142 1.19 -17.48 -15.82
C PRO A 142 1.17 -16.64 -14.54
N ALA A 143 1.62 -15.38 -14.60
CA ALA A 143 1.61 -14.48 -13.45
C ALA A 143 0.26 -13.78 -13.18
N LEU A 144 -0.77 -13.98 -14.00
CA LEU A 144 -2.07 -13.34 -13.77
C LEU A 144 -2.78 -14.02 -12.58
N LEU A 145 -3.35 -13.22 -11.67
CA LEU A 145 -4.05 -13.71 -10.48
C LEU A 145 -5.56 -13.49 -10.57
N ILE A 146 -5.95 -12.22 -10.69
CA ILE A 146 -7.34 -11.75 -10.61
C ILE A 146 -7.46 -10.57 -11.57
N TRP A 147 -8.59 -10.46 -12.25
CA TRP A 147 -8.97 -9.27 -13.02
C TRP A 147 -9.66 -8.25 -12.12
N GLY A 148 -9.06 -7.06 -12.00
CA GLY A 148 -9.60 -5.92 -11.27
C GLY A 148 -10.42 -5.00 -12.16
N ILE A 149 -11.75 -5.13 -12.12
CA ILE A 149 -12.67 -4.40 -12.99
C ILE A 149 -12.93 -3.00 -12.42
N GLY A 150 -12.21 -2.01 -12.93
CA GLY A 150 -12.34 -0.61 -12.55
C GLY A 150 -11.79 -0.29 -11.16
N ASN A 151 -11.68 1.01 -10.89
CA ASN A 151 -11.20 1.53 -9.62
C ASN A 151 -12.12 2.66 -9.13
N GLU A 152 -12.63 2.52 -7.90
CA GLU A 152 -13.43 3.55 -7.22
C GLU A 152 -14.61 4.05 -8.06
N LEU A 153 -15.26 3.15 -8.77
CA LEU A 153 -16.43 3.48 -9.61
C LEU A 153 -17.60 4.05 -8.79
N ASN A 154 -17.60 3.80 -7.47
CA ASN A 154 -18.54 4.35 -6.50
C ASN A 154 -18.17 5.75 -5.99
N LEU A 155 -17.00 6.30 -6.35
CA LEU A 155 -16.60 7.63 -5.91
C LEU A 155 -17.38 8.70 -6.69
N ARG A 156 -18.33 9.36 -6.00
CA ARG A 156 -19.18 10.45 -6.53
C ARG A 156 -20.05 10.06 -7.74
N TYR A 157 -20.40 8.79 -7.88
CA TYR A 157 -21.34 8.33 -8.89
C TYR A 157 -22.80 8.59 -8.49
N THR A 158 -23.69 8.62 -9.47
CA THR A 158 -25.14 8.70 -9.29
C THR A 158 -25.90 7.66 -10.11
N ASN A 159 -25.28 7.08 -11.13
CA ASN A 159 -25.90 6.12 -12.04
C ASN A 159 -25.58 4.67 -11.63
N PRO A 160 -26.54 3.91 -11.04
CA PRO A 160 -26.28 2.55 -10.58
C PRO A 160 -26.03 1.54 -11.72
N LYS A 161 -26.24 1.91 -12.99
CA LYS A 161 -25.92 1.06 -14.14
C LYS A 161 -24.42 0.80 -14.31
N VAL A 162 -23.56 1.54 -13.60
CA VAL A 162 -22.14 1.19 -13.49
C VAL A 162 -21.96 -0.25 -13.00
N TRP A 163 -22.79 -0.71 -12.05
CA TRP A 163 -22.73 -2.07 -11.52
C TRP A 163 -23.22 -3.11 -12.52
N ASP A 164 -24.20 -2.78 -13.36
CA ASP A 164 -24.63 -3.64 -14.47
C ASP A 164 -23.47 -3.82 -15.47
N ALA A 165 -22.75 -2.74 -15.78
CA ALA A 165 -21.59 -2.80 -16.68
C ALA A 165 -20.42 -3.61 -16.10
N VAL A 166 -20.11 -3.47 -14.80
CA VAL A 166 -19.10 -4.30 -14.12
C VAL A 166 -19.49 -5.78 -14.17
N ASN A 167 -20.77 -6.09 -13.95
CA ASN A 167 -21.29 -7.46 -14.04
C ASN A 167 -21.15 -8.06 -15.43
N ASP A 168 -21.46 -7.28 -16.48
CA ASP A 168 -21.35 -7.73 -17.86
C ASP A 168 -19.88 -7.94 -18.26
N ILE A 169 -18.95 -7.13 -17.74
CA ILE A 169 -17.50 -7.35 -17.90
C ILE A 169 -17.07 -8.64 -17.18
N SER A 170 -17.53 -8.87 -15.95
CA SER A 170 -17.20 -10.09 -15.20
C SER A 170 -17.64 -11.35 -15.95
N LYS A 171 -18.89 -11.37 -16.43
CA LYS A 171 -19.44 -12.51 -17.19
C LYS A 171 -18.64 -12.78 -18.46
N MET A 172 -18.29 -11.70 -19.17
CA MET A 172 -17.47 -11.80 -20.37
C MET A 172 -16.10 -12.37 -20.06
N ILE A 173 -15.46 -11.96 -18.96
CA ILE A 173 -14.18 -12.51 -18.51
C ILE A 173 -14.31 -14.00 -18.22
N HIS A 174 -15.28 -14.43 -17.41
CA HIS A 174 -15.47 -15.85 -17.09
C HIS A 174 -15.78 -16.71 -18.33
N GLU A 175 -16.42 -16.15 -19.35
CA GLU A 175 -16.67 -16.86 -20.63
C GLU A 175 -15.36 -17.15 -21.38
N VAL A 176 -14.43 -16.19 -21.42
CA VAL A 176 -13.21 -16.29 -22.25
C VAL A 176 -11.96 -16.72 -21.48
N ASP A 177 -11.94 -16.49 -20.17
CA ASP A 177 -10.88 -16.81 -19.22
C ASP A 177 -11.47 -17.61 -18.05
N PRO A 178 -11.51 -18.95 -18.17
CA PRO A 178 -12.00 -19.79 -17.10
C PRO A 178 -10.99 -19.96 -15.96
N ASN A 179 -9.79 -19.37 -16.04
CA ASN A 179 -8.69 -19.63 -15.11
C ASN A 179 -8.59 -18.61 -13.98
N HIS A 180 -9.02 -17.37 -14.20
CA HIS A 180 -8.86 -16.28 -13.25
C HIS A 180 -10.19 -15.78 -12.70
N LEU A 181 -10.14 -15.21 -11.50
CA LEU A 181 -11.29 -14.62 -10.83
C LEU A 181 -11.45 -13.14 -11.18
N THR A 182 -12.61 -12.57 -10.89
CA THR A 182 -12.93 -11.15 -11.09
C THR A 182 -13.25 -10.45 -9.77
N THR A 183 -12.99 -9.14 -9.73
CA THR A 183 -13.34 -8.27 -8.61
C THR A 183 -13.58 -6.84 -9.09
N THR A 184 -14.08 -5.96 -8.21
CA THR A 184 -14.15 -4.52 -8.45
C THR A 184 -13.78 -3.76 -7.18
N MET A 185 -12.99 -2.69 -7.30
CA MET A 185 -12.42 -1.97 -6.15
C MET A 185 -13.30 -0.78 -5.75
N LEU A 186 -13.81 -0.81 -4.52
CA LEU A 186 -14.62 0.26 -3.95
C LEU A 186 -13.78 1.28 -3.18
N ALA A 187 -14.11 2.57 -3.33
CA ALA A 187 -13.68 3.63 -2.43
C ALA A 187 -14.46 3.52 -1.10
N GLY A 188 -13.83 3.00 -0.05
CA GLY A 188 -14.53 2.69 1.20
C GLY A 188 -15.63 1.64 1.03
N ILE A 189 -16.52 1.56 2.02
CA ILE A 189 -17.64 0.62 2.02
C ILE A 189 -18.89 1.28 2.60
N SER A 190 -20.05 0.97 2.00
CA SER A 190 -21.35 1.45 2.45
C SER A 190 -22.43 0.38 2.26
N LYS A 191 -23.46 0.40 3.11
CA LYS A 191 -24.59 -0.53 3.02
C LYS A 191 -25.32 -0.46 1.68
N ASN A 192 -25.46 0.74 1.12
CA ASN A 192 -26.19 0.93 -0.13
C ASN A 192 -25.39 0.35 -1.31
N GLU A 193 -24.08 0.60 -1.37
CA GLU A 193 -23.19 0.03 -2.38
C GLU A 193 -23.20 -1.51 -2.32
N ILE A 194 -23.11 -2.10 -1.13
CA ILE A 194 -23.19 -3.56 -0.99
C ILE A 194 -24.54 -4.10 -1.47
N ALA A 195 -25.65 -3.43 -1.17
CA ALA A 195 -26.97 -3.84 -1.67
C ALA A 195 -27.04 -3.78 -3.20
N LEU A 196 -26.54 -2.69 -3.81
CA LEU A 196 -26.51 -2.53 -5.27
C LEU A 196 -25.62 -3.57 -5.95
N ILE A 197 -24.44 -3.85 -5.40
CA ILE A 197 -23.53 -4.86 -5.95
C ILE A 197 -24.19 -6.25 -5.90
N LYS A 198 -24.80 -6.62 -4.76
CA LYS A 198 -25.52 -7.90 -4.66
C LYS A 198 -26.67 -8.02 -5.66
N GLU A 199 -27.36 -6.91 -5.95
CA GLU A 199 -28.48 -6.88 -6.91
C GLU A 199 -28.02 -6.93 -8.37
N ARG A 200 -26.99 -6.14 -8.71
CA ARG A 200 -26.63 -5.80 -10.10
C ARG A 200 -25.34 -6.44 -10.60
N CYS A 201 -24.45 -6.76 -9.68
CA CYS A 201 -23.10 -7.23 -9.91
C CYS A 201 -22.82 -8.52 -9.13
N SER A 202 -23.69 -9.51 -9.34
CA SER A 202 -23.63 -10.80 -8.65
C SER A 202 -22.59 -11.77 -9.22
N ASP A 203 -22.02 -11.45 -10.37
CA ASP A 203 -21.05 -12.30 -11.07
C ASP A 203 -19.60 -12.16 -10.55
N ILE A 204 -19.27 -11.09 -9.81
CA ILE A 204 -17.92 -10.95 -9.24
C ILE A 204 -17.64 -12.02 -8.18
N ASP A 205 -16.42 -12.54 -8.18
CA ASP A 205 -16.01 -13.60 -7.23
C ASP A 205 -15.67 -13.04 -5.84
N ILE A 206 -15.10 -11.83 -5.80
CA ILE A 206 -14.50 -11.22 -4.61
C ILE A 206 -14.91 -9.76 -4.52
N LEU A 207 -15.29 -9.30 -3.32
CA LEU A 207 -15.44 -7.87 -3.03
C LEU A 207 -14.09 -7.25 -2.72
N SER A 208 -13.74 -6.12 -3.36
CA SER A 208 -12.53 -5.39 -3.03
C SER A 208 -12.85 -4.02 -2.44
N VAL A 209 -12.21 -3.70 -1.31
CA VAL A 209 -12.44 -2.46 -0.57
C VAL A 209 -11.12 -1.72 -0.37
N GLN A 210 -11.15 -0.41 -0.55
CA GLN A 210 -10.05 0.50 -0.25
C GLN A 210 -10.37 1.24 1.03
N MET A 211 -9.55 1.09 2.07
CA MET A 211 -9.82 1.72 3.35
C MET A 211 -8.53 2.04 4.11
N TYR A 212 -8.51 3.25 4.69
CA TYR A 212 -7.31 3.87 5.26
C TYR A 212 -7.40 3.99 6.78
N GLY A 213 -7.70 5.19 7.32
CA GLY A 213 -7.81 5.45 8.75
C GLY A 213 -8.73 4.48 9.48
N ASP A 214 -9.92 4.26 8.92
CA ASP A 214 -10.98 3.46 9.52
C ASP A 214 -10.84 1.95 9.32
N LEU A 215 -9.78 1.47 8.64
CA LEU A 215 -9.57 0.05 8.30
C LEU A 215 -9.85 -0.96 9.43
N PRO A 216 -9.50 -0.72 10.71
CA PRO A 216 -9.84 -1.62 11.80
C PRO A 216 -11.33 -1.99 11.94
N ASN A 217 -12.24 -1.17 11.41
CA ASN A 217 -13.68 -1.43 11.45
C ASN A 217 -14.18 -2.30 10.27
N LEU A 218 -13.36 -2.57 9.24
CA LEU A 218 -13.80 -3.27 8.03
C LEU A 218 -14.48 -4.62 8.29
N PRO A 219 -13.92 -5.54 9.09
CA PRO A 219 -14.54 -6.85 9.30
C PRO A 219 -15.96 -6.73 9.86
N LYS A 220 -16.18 -5.74 10.74
CA LYS A 220 -17.50 -5.46 11.30
C LYS A 220 -18.45 -4.94 10.22
N LEU A 221 -18.02 -3.96 9.43
CA LEU A 221 -18.82 -3.35 8.37
C LEU A 221 -19.23 -4.36 7.30
N ILE A 222 -18.32 -5.26 6.89
CA ILE A 222 -18.60 -6.36 5.96
C ILE A 222 -19.79 -7.20 6.42
N ARG A 223 -19.79 -7.61 7.70
CA ARG A 223 -20.89 -8.39 8.30
C ARG A 223 -22.17 -7.57 8.44
N GLU A 224 -22.08 -6.34 8.93
CA GLU A 224 -23.24 -5.46 9.14
C GLU A 224 -23.95 -5.08 7.84
N PHE A 225 -23.19 -4.94 6.75
CA PHE A 225 -23.74 -4.64 5.43
C PHE A 225 -24.17 -5.89 4.66
N GLY A 226 -23.93 -7.08 5.21
CA GLY A 226 -24.46 -8.34 4.71
C GLY A 226 -23.74 -8.88 3.48
N TRP A 227 -22.43 -8.62 3.35
CA TRP A 227 -21.59 -9.32 2.38
C TRP A 227 -21.17 -10.68 2.93
N GLU A 228 -21.54 -11.74 2.22
CA GLU A 228 -21.33 -13.13 2.66
C GLU A 228 -20.15 -13.82 1.95
N GLY A 229 -19.62 -13.20 0.88
CA GLY A 229 -18.51 -13.73 0.08
C GLY A 229 -17.12 -13.44 0.67
N ALA A 230 -16.09 -13.85 -0.04
CA ALA A 230 -14.72 -13.41 0.22
C ALA A 230 -14.58 -11.90 -0.04
N TYR A 231 -13.64 -11.26 0.67
CA TYR A 231 -13.20 -9.92 0.32
C TYR A 231 -11.69 -9.77 0.47
N MET A 232 -11.15 -8.73 -0.15
CA MET A 232 -9.77 -8.30 0.06
C MET A 232 -9.68 -6.78 0.18
N VAL A 233 -8.60 -6.32 0.82
CA VAL A 233 -8.32 -4.90 0.98
C VAL A 233 -7.35 -4.46 -0.10
N THR A 234 -7.82 -3.77 -1.13
CA THR A 234 -7.02 -3.49 -2.34
C THR A 234 -6.22 -2.20 -2.30
N GLU A 235 -6.51 -1.32 -1.34
CA GLU A 235 -5.65 -0.22 -0.93
C GLU A 235 -5.83 0.02 0.56
N TRP A 236 -4.71 0.05 1.27
CA TRP A 236 -4.62 0.47 2.66
C TRP A 236 -3.21 0.96 2.94
N GLY A 237 -3.06 1.88 3.87
CA GLY A 237 -1.75 2.43 4.16
C GLY A 237 -1.85 3.59 5.13
N SER A 238 -1.29 4.73 4.75
CA SER A 238 -1.28 5.96 5.56
C SER A 238 -2.68 6.51 5.80
N THR A 239 -2.84 7.31 6.85
CA THR A 239 -4.09 8.03 7.13
C THR A 239 -4.38 9.01 5.98
N GLY A 240 -5.61 9.01 5.46
CA GLY A 240 -5.99 9.92 4.39
C GLY A 240 -5.86 11.38 4.82
N HIS A 241 -5.43 12.28 3.92
CA HIS A 241 -5.28 13.70 4.25
C HIS A 241 -6.60 14.41 4.64
N TRP A 242 -7.73 13.80 4.33
CA TRP A 242 -9.06 14.24 4.77
C TRP A 242 -9.44 13.78 6.18
N GLU A 243 -8.69 12.85 6.78
CA GLU A 243 -8.95 12.25 8.10
C GLU A 243 -8.09 12.88 9.21
N VAL A 244 -7.08 13.68 8.87
CA VAL A 244 -6.14 14.26 9.83
C VAL A 244 -6.55 15.66 10.31
N PRO A 245 -6.07 16.11 11.49
CA PRO A 245 -6.19 17.50 11.91
C PRO A 245 -5.53 18.46 10.91
N LYS A 246 -6.01 19.71 10.91
CA LYS A 246 -5.49 20.78 10.07
C LYS A 246 -5.01 21.96 10.90
N THR A 247 -4.06 22.71 10.36
CA THR A 247 -3.66 24.02 10.89
C THR A 247 -4.76 25.07 10.72
N SER A 248 -4.60 26.25 11.32
CA SER A 248 -5.54 27.37 11.18
C SER A 248 -5.63 27.95 9.76
N TRP A 249 -4.73 27.56 8.85
CA TRP A 249 -4.77 27.89 7.42
C TRP A 249 -5.09 26.67 6.55
N GLU A 250 -5.77 25.67 7.12
CA GLU A 250 -6.29 24.46 6.45
C GLU A 250 -5.25 23.48 5.89
N ALA A 251 -3.95 23.67 6.16
CA ALA A 251 -2.92 22.69 5.80
C ALA A 251 -3.09 21.41 6.65
N PRO A 252 -3.24 20.22 6.04
CA PRO A 252 -3.40 18.96 6.77
C PRO A 252 -2.09 18.54 7.44
N ILE A 253 -2.18 18.09 8.69
CA ILE A 253 -1.01 17.71 9.48
C ILE A 253 -0.67 16.26 9.18
N GLU A 254 0.47 16.05 8.54
CA GLU A 254 0.94 14.72 8.14
C GLU A 254 1.56 13.99 9.33
N GLU A 255 1.27 12.70 9.44
CA GLU A 255 1.93 11.83 10.41
C GLU A 255 3.41 11.66 10.05
N ASN A 256 4.30 11.63 11.04
CA ASN A 256 5.69 11.25 10.78
C ASN A 256 5.80 9.74 10.46
N SER A 257 6.90 9.34 9.83
CA SER A 257 7.17 7.95 9.42
C SER A 257 6.96 6.91 10.54
N THR A 258 7.34 7.21 11.79
CA THR A 258 7.15 6.28 12.92
C THR A 258 5.69 6.13 13.33
N LEU A 259 4.93 7.23 13.37
CA LEU A 259 3.50 7.16 13.63
C LEU A 259 2.75 6.44 12.48
N LYS A 260 3.14 6.71 11.23
CA LYS A 260 2.61 5.99 10.07
C LYS A 260 2.85 4.48 10.20
N ALA A 261 4.09 4.05 10.44
CA ALA A 261 4.42 2.64 10.60
C ALA A 261 3.62 1.95 11.71
N ALA A 262 3.48 2.60 12.88
CA ALA A 262 2.65 2.09 13.97
C ALA A 262 1.17 1.92 13.54
N ASN A 263 0.64 2.88 12.77
CA ASN A 263 -0.70 2.80 12.21
C ASN A 263 -0.84 1.69 11.15
N TYR A 264 0.17 1.45 10.29
CA TYR A 264 0.16 0.32 9.34
C TYR A 264 0.03 -1.00 10.10
N LEU A 265 0.85 -1.22 11.13
CA LEU A 265 0.81 -2.46 11.91
C LEU A 265 -0.56 -2.65 12.59
N LYS A 266 -1.08 -1.59 13.22
CA LYS A 266 -2.41 -1.60 13.85
C LYS A 266 -3.51 -1.95 12.83
N ARG A 267 -3.49 -1.30 11.66
CA ARG A 267 -4.46 -1.50 10.58
C ARG A 267 -4.43 -2.92 10.05
N TYR A 268 -3.24 -3.46 9.77
CA TYR A 268 -3.09 -4.85 9.33
C TYR A 268 -3.65 -5.82 10.37
N LYS A 269 -3.24 -5.68 11.63
CA LYS A 269 -3.66 -6.59 12.71
C LYS A 269 -5.16 -6.56 12.96
N ALA A 270 -5.77 -5.37 12.98
CA ALA A 270 -7.18 -5.22 13.36
C ALA A 270 -8.16 -5.31 12.19
N GLY A 271 -7.76 -4.89 10.99
CA GLY A 271 -8.65 -4.80 9.83
C GLY A 271 -8.47 -5.91 8.79
N ILE A 272 -7.30 -6.56 8.73
CA ILE A 272 -6.96 -7.56 7.71
C ILE A 272 -6.77 -8.93 8.36
N GLU A 273 -5.79 -9.08 9.27
CA GLU A 273 -5.49 -10.36 9.92
C GLU A 273 -6.62 -10.83 10.85
N ALA A 274 -7.39 -9.89 11.41
CA ALA A 274 -8.47 -10.18 12.35
C ALA A 274 -9.63 -10.99 11.74
N ASP A 275 -9.79 -10.99 10.42
CA ASP A 275 -10.87 -11.71 9.73
C ASP A 275 -10.32 -12.90 8.93
N SER A 276 -10.06 -13.99 9.65
CA SER A 276 -9.58 -15.23 9.05
C SER A 276 -10.65 -16.04 8.30
N LEU A 277 -11.89 -15.56 8.24
CA LEU A 277 -13.01 -16.25 7.60
C LEU A 277 -13.26 -15.70 6.20
N GLN A 278 -13.40 -14.38 6.03
CA GLN A 278 -13.76 -13.79 4.74
C GLN A 278 -12.61 -13.03 4.08
N CYS A 279 -11.63 -12.52 4.83
CA CYS A 279 -10.53 -11.74 4.25
C CYS A 279 -9.46 -12.67 3.66
N ILE A 280 -9.23 -12.58 2.35
CA ILE A 280 -8.24 -13.40 1.63
C ILE A 280 -6.88 -12.70 1.42
N GLY A 281 -6.72 -11.50 1.99
CA GLY A 281 -5.47 -10.75 2.02
C GLY A 281 -5.64 -9.31 1.56
N SER A 282 -4.52 -8.68 1.18
CA SER A 282 -4.49 -7.23 0.95
C SER A 282 -3.36 -6.73 0.08
N TYR A 283 -3.50 -5.50 -0.41
CA TYR A 283 -2.51 -4.73 -1.15
C TYR A 283 -2.19 -3.41 -0.43
N VAL A 284 -0.99 -3.32 0.15
CA VAL A 284 -0.53 -2.10 0.82
C VAL A 284 -0.26 -0.98 -0.20
N PHE A 285 -0.63 0.26 0.12
CA PHE A 285 -0.53 1.41 -0.77
C PHE A 285 0.13 2.61 -0.07
N LEU A 286 0.98 3.41 -0.74
CA LEU A 286 1.55 3.18 -2.08
C LEU A 286 2.90 2.50 -1.94
N TRP A 287 3.11 1.35 -2.60
CA TRP A 287 4.41 0.68 -2.65
C TRP A 287 5.33 1.36 -3.67
N GLY A 288 5.86 2.51 -3.27
CA GLY A 288 6.71 3.36 -4.09
C GLY A 288 6.69 4.78 -3.54
N ASN A 289 6.88 5.75 -4.42
CA ASN A 289 6.77 7.17 -4.13
C ASN A 289 5.87 7.85 -5.17
N LYS A 290 5.06 8.81 -4.73
CA LYS A 290 4.25 9.68 -5.58
C LYS A 290 3.95 10.97 -4.83
N GLN A 291 3.98 12.09 -5.52
CA GLN A 291 3.43 13.34 -5.00
C GLN A 291 1.91 13.20 -4.80
N GLU A 292 1.46 13.34 -3.56
CA GLU A 292 0.03 13.41 -3.25
C GLU A 292 -0.17 14.16 -1.92
N ARG A 293 -0.60 15.42 -2.02
CA ARG A 293 -0.47 16.49 -1.01
C ARG A 293 0.97 16.83 -0.65
N THR A 294 1.79 15.85 -0.30
CA THR A 294 3.22 15.99 -0.02
C THR A 294 4.00 14.86 -0.70
N PRO A 295 5.33 14.99 -0.88
CA PRO A 295 6.14 13.91 -1.44
C PRO A 295 6.26 12.69 -0.51
N THR A 296 5.82 12.80 0.75
CA THR A 296 5.96 11.76 1.77
C THR A 296 4.63 11.16 2.23
N TRP A 297 3.47 11.63 1.74
CA TRP A 297 2.18 11.30 2.35
C TRP A 297 1.88 9.80 2.33
N TYR A 298 1.72 9.21 1.14
CA TYR A 298 1.29 7.81 0.96
C TYR A 298 2.39 6.85 0.56
N GLY A 299 3.47 7.34 -0.06
CA GLY A 299 4.58 6.51 -0.47
C GLY A 299 5.31 5.89 0.73
N VAL A 300 5.54 4.58 0.68
CA VAL A 300 6.39 3.89 1.68
C VAL A 300 7.89 3.99 1.34
N TYR A 301 8.21 4.49 0.14
CA TYR A 301 9.57 4.86 -0.27
C TYR A 301 9.69 6.38 -0.43
N LEU A 302 10.90 6.87 -0.23
CA LEU A 302 11.26 8.26 -0.55
C LEU A 302 11.58 8.41 -2.04
N GLU A 303 11.63 9.66 -2.51
CA GLU A 303 11.93 9.99 -3.92
C GLU A 303 13.28 9.43 -4.39
N ASP A 304 14.24 9.29 -3.48
CA ASP A 304 15.57 8.70 -3.76
C ASP A 304 15.62 7.18 -3.60
N GLY A 305 14.47 6.53 -3.36
CA GLY A 305 14.31 5.09 -3.24
C GLY A 305 14.60 4.53 -1.85
N LYS A 306 14.87 5.36 -0.84
CA LYS A 306 15.04 4.86 0.54
C LYS A 306 13.74 4.33 1.13
N GLU A 307 13.87 3.26 1.91
CA GLU A 307 12.77 2.63 2.62
C GLU A 307 12.41 3.44 3.87
N THR A 308 11.12 3.51 4.18
CA THR A 308 10.63 4.11 5.45
C THR A 308 10.23 3.00 6.42
N GLU A 309 9.96 3.35 7.69
CA GLU A 309 9.56 2.36 8.70
C GLU A 309 8.27 1.60 8.34
N SER A 310 7.44 2.14 7.44
CA SER A 310 6.30 1.41 6.87
C SER A 310 6.74 0.15 6.10
N VAL A 311 7.90 0.17 5.42
CA VAL A 311 8.48 -1.00 4.76
C VAL A 311 8.97 -2.02 5.78
N ASP A 312 9.56 -1.60 6.90
CA ASP A 312 9.93 -2.52 8.00
C ASP A 312 8.72 -3.25 8.55
N VAL A 313 7.60 -2.54 8.71
CA VAL A 313 6.33 -3.14 9.14
C VAL A 313 5.84 -4.14 8.11
N MET A 314 5.91 -3.82 6.82
CA MET A 314 5.53 -4.74 5.75
C MET A 314 6.42 -5.99 5.73
N HIS A 315 7.73 -5.82 5.91
CA HIS A 315 8.67 -6.92 6.11
C HIS A 315 8.23 -7.77 7.31
N PHE A 316 7.91 -7.16 8.46
CA PHE A 316 7.45 -7.88 9.64
C PHE A 316 6.16 -8.67 9.41
N VAL A 317 5.12 -8.06 8.83
CA VAL A 317 3.83 -8.76 8.63
C VAL A 317 3.93 -9.88 7.60
N TRP A 318 4.80 -9.77 6.60
CA TRP A 318 5.00 -10.81 5.59
C TRP A 318 5.90 -11.95 6.06
N ASN A 319 6.85 -11.68 6.98
CA ASN A 319 7.89 -12.62 7.41
C ASN A 319 7.75 -13.14 8.84
N GLY A 320 6.97 -12.46 9.69
CA GLY A 320 6.87 -12.75 11.13
C GLY A 320 8.08 -12.29 11.96
N LYS A 321 9.03 -11.57 11.36
CA LYS A 321 10.23 -11.03 12.01
C LYS A 321 10.59 -9.68 11.41
N TRP A 322 11.17 -8.79 12.21
CA TRP A 322 11.66 -7.49 11.74
C TRP A 322 12.85 -7.66 10.78
N PRO A 323 13.11 -6.68 9.89
CA PRO A 323 14.33 -6.68 9.09
C PRO A 323 15.56 -6.56 10.00
N GLU A 324 16.73 -6.97 9.49
CA GLU A 324 17.99 -6.92 10.26
C GLU A 324 18.45 -5.49 10.54
N ASN A 325 18.22 -4.59 9.60
CA ASN A 325 18.43 -3.15 9.74
C ASN A 325 17.05 -2.49 9.79
N ARG A 326 16.79 -1.64 10.77
CA ARG A 326 15.49 -0.99 10.94
C ARG A 326 15.62 0.50 10.71
N THR A 327 14.58 1.07 10.10
CA THR A 327 14.48 2.50 9.88
C THR A 327 14.56 3.25 11.22
N PRO A 328 15.34 4.35 11.31
CA PRO A 328 15.38 5.18 12.51
C PRO A 328 13.99 5.70 12.90
N GLN A 329 13.73 5.83 14.19
CA GLN A 329 12.43 6.27 14.71
C GLN A 329 12.45 7.72 15.18
N ILE A 330 11.36 8.45 14.89
CA ILE A 330 11.18 9.83 15.33
C ILE A 330 10.55 9.87 16.71
N VAL A 331 11.29 10.42 17.68
CA VAL A 331 10.84 10.61 19.06
C VAL A 331 10.11 11.95 19.22
N SER A 332 10.63 13.01 18.61
CA SER A 332 10.01 14.34 18.63
C SER A 332 10.51 15.22 17.48
N TYR A 333 9.66 16.12 16.99
CA TYR A 333 10.04 17.14 16.01
C TYR A 333 9.32 18.46 16.32
N THR A 334 10.06 19.55 16.43
CA THR A 334 9.52 20.87 16.77
C THR A 334 10.23 22.00 15.99
N ILE A 335 9.56 23.16 15.90
CA ILE A 335 10.17 24.44 15.53
C ILE A 335 9.93 25.44 16.67
N ASN A 336 10.99 25.95 17.29
CA ASN A 336 10.94 26.76 18.51
C ASN A 336 10.01 26.14 19.57
N ASP A 337 10.24 24.86 19.87
CA ASP A 337 9.48 24.03 20.81
C ASP A 337 8.00 23.81 20.48
N LYS A 338 7.54 24.21 19.29
CA LYS A 338 6.17 23.97 18.81
C LYS A 338 6.10 22.80 17.85
N THR A 339 5.07 21.98 18.00
CA THR A 339 4.69 20.93 17.07
C THR A 339 3.81 21.47 15.93
N ALA A 340 3.56 20.63 14.91
CA ALA A 340 2.62 20.94 13.83
C ALA A 340 1.20 21.29 14.32
N TYR A 341 0.79 20.78 15.48
CA TYR A 341 -0.55 20.99 16.06
C TYR A 341 -0.72 22.35 16.74
N GLU A 342 0.37 23.11 16.93
CA GLU A 342 0.37 24.37 17.69
C GLU A 342 0.41 25.61 16.78
N ASN A 343 0.17 25.45 15.47
CA ASN A 343 0.16 26.50 14.46
C ASN A 343 1.46 27.33 14.48
N VAL A 344 2.50 26.85 13.79
CA VAL A 344 3.77 27.57 13.70
C VAL A 344 3.61 28.80 12.81
N ILE A 345 3.65 29.99 13.42
CA ILE A 345 3.58 31.29 12.73
C ILE A 345 4.92 32.01 12.91
N MET A 346 5.47 32.48 11.80
CA MET A 346 6.77 33.12 11.70
C MET A 346 6.66 34.53 11.09
N GLU A 347 7.71 35.32 11.26
CA GLU A 347 7.91 36.59 10.56
C GLU A 347 9.06 36.40 9.57
N ALA A 348 8.93 36.97 8.37
CA ALA A 348 9.95 36.86 7.33
C ALA A 348 11.33 37.34 7.83
N GLU A 349 12.39 36.70 7.34
CA GLU A 349 13.81 37.02 7.64
C GLU A 349 14.25 36.82 9.10
N LYS A 350 13.35 36.45 10.02
CA LYS A 350 13.71 36.08 11.40
C LYS A 350 14.21 34.64 11.47
N SER A 351 15.08 34.37 12.44
CA SER A 351 15.64 33.04 12.67
C SER A 351 14.75 32.18 13.58
N TYR A 352 14.58 30.92 13.18
CA TYR A 352 13.85 29.88 13.92
C TYR A 352 14.72 28.62 14.01
N THR A 353 14.54 27.84 15.07
CA THR A 353 15.28 26.58 15.28
C THR A 353 14.33 25.41 15.21
N ALA A 354 14.58 24.50 14.28
CA ALA A 354 13.95 23.20 14.21
C ALA A 354 14.83 22.16 14.92
N SER A 355 14.21 21.30 15.74
CA SER A 355 14.91 20.26 16.50
C SER A 355 14.20 18.93 16.31
N LEU A 356 14.93 17.93 15.85
CA LEU A 356 14.47 16.54 15.68
C LEU A 356 15.18 15.65 16.70
N LYS A 357 14.46 14.69 17.29
CA LYS A 357 15.05 13.63 18.10
C LYS A 357 14.77 12.29 17.45
N ILE A 358 15.84 11.55 17.16
CA ILE A 358 15.79 10.21 16.56
C ILE A 358 16.26 9.15 17.57
N SER A 359 15.70 7.95 17.47
CA SER A 359 16.22 6.73 18.06
C SER A 359 16.53 5.75 16.94
N ASP A 360 17.73 5.20 16.92
CA ASP A 360 18.14 4.20 15.94
C ASP A 360 18.34 2.85 16.64
N PHE A 361 17.97 1.74 15.99
CA PHE A 361 18.05 0.42 16.60
C PHE A 361 19.47 -0.16 16.57
N GLU A 362 20.21 0.14 15.51
CA GLU A 362 21.56 -0.34 15.24
C GLU A 362 22.64 0.60 15.80
N ASN A 363 22.25 1.81 16.20
CA ASN A 363 23.10 2.94 16.62
C ASN A 363 23.95 3.51 15.48
N ASP A 364 23.38 3.55 14.28
CA ASP A 364 24.04 4.07 13.10
C ASP A 364 24.17 5.60 13.13
N PRO A 365 25.23 6.17 12.50
CA PRO A 365 25.34 7.61 12.32
C PRO A 365 24.25 8.15 11.39
N ILE A 366 23.41 9.05 11.89
CA ILE A 366 22.29 9.61 11.13
C ILE A 366 22.68 10.87 10.37
N LYS A 367 22.34 10.92 9.07
CA LYS A 367 22.47 12.11 8.23
C LYS A 367 21.12 12.82 8.10
N TYR A 368 21.11 14.12 8.39
CA TYR A 368 19.90 14.95 8.32
C TYR A 368 19.89 15.84 7.07
N THR A 369 18.80 15.77 6.32
CA THR A 369 18.52 16.66 5.19
C THR A 369 17.24 17.43 5.46
N TRP A 370 17.25 18.73 5.16
CA TRP A 370 16.14 19.64 5.42
C TRP A 370 15.69 20.29 4.12
N GLU A 371 14.38 20.42 3.93
CA GLU A 371 13.79 21.02 2.73
C GLU A 371 12.58 21.86 3.11
N ILE A 372 12.45 23.05 2.52
CA ILE A 372 11.23 23.85 2.61
C ILE A 372 10.48 23.75 1.28
N LEU A 373 9.25 23.28 1.34
CA LEU A 373 8.31 23.35 0.22
C LEU A 373 7.21 24.37 0.52
N PRO A 374 6.70 25.09 -0.49
CA PRO A 374 5.41 25.75 -0.38
C PRO A 374 4.33 24.72 -0.07
N GLU A 375 3.30 25.11 0.69
CA GLU A 375 2.15 24.23 0.89
C GLU A 375 1.43 24.00 -0.44
N SER A 376 1.09 22.74 -0.73
CA SER A 376 0.44 22.36 -1.99
C SER A 376 -0.90 23.07 -2.17
N VAL A 377 -1.06 23.74 -3.33
CA VAL A 377 -2.30 24.43 -3.71
C VAL A 377 -3.19 23.59 -4.62
N GLU A 378 -2.64 22.52 -5.22
CA GLU A 378 -3.38 21.59 -6.05
C GLU A 378 -4.13 20.58 -5.17
N VAL A 379 -5.44 20.50 -5.36
CA VAL A 379 -6.32 19.57 -4.66
C VAL A 379 -6.91 18.60 -5.67
N SER A 380 -6.25 17.46 -5.90
CA SER A 380 -6.76 16.37 -6.73
C SER A 380 -7.65 15.42 -5.91
N ASP A 381 -8.45 14.55 -6.56
CA ASP A 381 -9.35 13.61 -5.87
C ASP A 381 -9.17 12.18 -6.42
N GLY A 382 -9.33 11.17 -5.57
CA GLY A 382 -9.18 9.76 -5.95
C GLY A 382 -7.83 9.42 -6.59
N GLY A 383 -6.74 10.01 -6.07
CA GLY A 383 -5.36 9.71 -6.51
C GLY A 383 -4.97 10.30 -7.88
N ASP A 384 -5.71 11.28 -8.41
CA ASP A 384 -5.33 11.97 -9.65
C ASP A 384 -3.96 12.66 -9.52
N LEU A 385 -3.27 12.90 -10.64
CA LEU A 385 -1.90 13.44 -10.67
C LEU A 385 -1.81 14.81 -9.97
N GLU A 386 -0.77 14.98 -9.16
CA GLU A 386 -0.40 16.26 -8.53
C GLU A 386 1.06 16.60 -8.85
N VAL A 387 1.35 17.88 -9.05
CA VAL A 387 2.72 18.34 -9.33
C VAL A 387 3.44 18.65 -8.02
N ARG A 388 4.64 18.08 -7.85
CA ARG A 388 5.50 18.36 -6.69
C ARG A 388 5.87 19.86 -6.66
N PRO A 389 5.63 20.58 -5.56
CA PRO A 389 6.10 21.96 -5.42
C PRO A 389 7.62 22.04 -5.56
N LYS A 390 8.10 23.14 -6.17
CA LYS A 390 9.53 23.44 -6.19
C LYS A 390 9.99 23.83 -4.79
N SER A 391 11.16 23.35 -4.40
CA SER A 391 11.79 23.73 -3.14
C SER A 391 12.08 25.23 -3.10
N VAL A 392 12.00 25.79 -1.90
CA VAL A 392 12.37 27.17 -1.62
C VAL A 392 13.80 27.17 -1.11
N ASP A 393 14.65 28.00 -1.71
CA ASP A 393 15.97 28.29 -1.15
C ASP A 393 15.80 29.12 0.13
N PHE A 394 16.53 28.76 1.18
CA PHE A 394 16.47 29.46 2.47
C PHE A 394 17.84 29.54 3.13
N GLU A 395 18.05 30.57 3.95
CA GLU A 395 19.33 30.77 4.65
C GLU A 395 19.42 29.85 5.86
N ILE A 396 20.38 28.92 5.82
CA ILE A 396 20.78 28.12 6.97
C ILE A 396 21.79 28.93 7.79
N VAL A 397 21.39 29.35 8.99
CA VAL A 397 22.25 30.09 9.93
C VAL A 397 23.21 29.13 10.63
N ASN A 398 22.71 27.97 11.03
CA ASN A 398 23.49 26.90 11.64
C ASN A 398 22.80 25.55 11.42
N GLN A 399 23.57 24.50 11.19
CA GLN A 399 23.08 23.13 11.19
C GLN A 399 24.08 22.27 11.93
N LYS A 400 23.62 21.58 12.97
CA LYS A 400 24.43 20.65 13.74
C LYS A 400 23.56 19.47 14.15
N ASP A 401 23.99 18.26 13.77
CA ASP A 401 23.25 17.03 14.04
C ASP A 401 21.78 17.18 13.58
N ALA A 402 20.83 16.93 14.48
CA ALA A 402 19.39 16.97 14.24
C ALA A 402 18.77 18.36 14.48
N GLU A 403 19.59 19.41 14.60
CA GLU A 403 19.14 20.79 14.81
C GLU A 403 19.48 21.68 13.62
N LEU A 404 18.48 22.46 13.19
CA LEU A 404 18.57 23.43 12.10
C LEU A 404 18.12 24.79 12.58
N THR A 405 18.98 25.80 12.54
CA THR A 405 18.60 27.20 12.65
C THR A 405 18.58 27.84 11.26
N PHE A 406 17.45 28.40 10.88
CA PHE A 406 17.23 28.96 9.54
C PHE A 406 16.46 30.28 9.60
N LYS A 407 16.57 31.11 8.56
CA LYS A 407 15.69 32.28 8.40
C LYS A 407 14.42 31.90 7.67
N ALA A 408 13.28 32.35 8.18
CA ALA A 408 12.00 32.17 7.53
C ALA A 408 12.00 32.87 6.14
N PRO A 409 11.44 32.23 5.10
CA PRO A 409 11.34 32.82 3.76
C PRO A 409 10.37 34.01 3.72
N ALA A 410 10.04 34.50 2.53
CA ALA A 410 9.00 35.51 2.35
C ALA A 410 7.62 35.04 2.85
N ALA A 411 6.66 35.97 2.96
CA ALA A 411 5.31 35.67 3.41
C ALA A 411 4.63 34.57 2.56
N GLY A 412 3.98 33.61 3.22
CA GLY A 412 3.36 32.46 2.57
C GLY A 412 3.14 31.27 3.51
N ASN A 413 2.54 30.21 2.98
CA ASN A 413 2.36 28.94 3.68
C ASN A 413 3.37 27.93 3.15
N TYR A 414 4.08 27.28 4.06
CA TYR A 414 5.20 26.38 3.77
C TYR A 414 5.18 25.18 4.68
N ARG A 415 6.06 24.24 4.40
CA ARG A 415 6.30 23.05 5.20
C ARG A 415 7.79 22.77 5.25
N LEU A 416 8.32 22.62 6.47
CA LEU A 416 9.71 22.22 6.69
C LEU A 416 9.77 20.71 6.87
N PHE A 417 10.33 20.03 5.87
CA PHE A 417 10.61 18.60 5.86
C PHE A 417 11.97 18.32 6.47
N VAL A 418 12.06 17.16 7.12
CA VAL A 418 13.32 16.57 7.57
C VAL A 418 13.36 15.09 7.20
N TYR A 419 14.52 14.67 6.71
CA TYR A 419 14.85 13.29 6.36
C TYR A 419 16.06 12.87 7.20
N ALA A 420 15.92 11.80 7.98
CA ALA A 420 16.95 11.24 8.84
C ALA A 420 17.38 9.88 8.29
N ASP A 421 18.49 9.87 7.55
CA ASP A 421 19.03 8.76 6.76
C ASP A 421 20.07 7.97 7.58
N ASP A 422 19.92 6.65 7.64
CA ASP A 422 20.81 5.73 8.37
C ASP A 422 22.10 5.38 7.60
N GLY A 423 22.20 5.73 6.31
CA GLY A 423 23.31 5.34 5.44
C GLY A 423 23.25 3.89 4.95
N HIS A 424 22.21 3.14 5.33
CA HIS A 424 21.94 1.75 5.00
C HIS A 424 20.68 1.58 4.14
N GLY A 425 20.17 2.68 3.58
CA GLY A 425 19.06 2.68 2.62
C GLY A 425 17.70 2.91 3.27
N HIS A 426 17.65 3.28 4.55
CA HIS A 426 16.41 3.64 5.23
C HIS A 426 16.45 5.08 5.73
N ALA A 427 15.28 5.71 5.79
CA ALA A 427 15.18 7.06 6.30
C ALA A 427 13.85 7.33 7.00
N ALA A 428 13.95 7.97 8.16
CA ALA A 428 12.79 8.52 8.85
C ALA A 428 12.42 9.89 8.25
N THR A 429 11.13 10.16 8.15
CA THR A 429 10.62 11.45 7.66
C THR A 429 9.60 12.08 8.59
N ALA A 430 9.67 13.41 8.69
CA ALA A 430 8.65 14.24 9.31
C ALA A 430 8.59 15.60 8.62
N ASN A 431 7.51 16.31 8.85
CA ASN A 431 7.38 17.69 8.42
C ASN A 431 6.49 18.51 9.37
N ILE A 432 6.69 19.83 9.37
CA ILE A 432 5.85 20.78 10.12
C ILE A 432 5.39 21.87 9.15
N PRO A 433 4.06 22.03 8.93
CA PRO A 433 3.54 23.17 8.22
C PRO A 433 3.72 24.45 9.06
N PHE A 434 4.11 25.54 8.42
CA PHE A 434 4.22 26.86 9.04
C PHE A 434 3.75 27.97 8.11
N MET A 435 3.32 29.08 8.69
CA MET A 435 2.92 30.28 7.97
C MET A 435 3.90 31.41 8.28
N VAL A 436 4.40 32.09 7.26
CA VAL A 436 5.17 33.33 7.40
C VAL A 436 4.27 34.53 7.12
N LYS A 437 4.30 35.51 8.02
CA LYS A 437 3.58 36.79 7.91
C LYS A 437 4.44 37.90 7.34
#